data_AF-A0A7C7ZQB2-F1
#
_entry.id   AF-A0A7C7ZQB2-F1
#
_cell.length_a   1.000
_cell.length_b   1.000
_cell.length_c   1.000
_cell.angle_alpha   90.00
_cell.angle_beta   90.00
_cell.angle_gamma   90.00
#
_symmetry.space_group_name_H-M   'P 1'
#
loop_
_entity.id
_entity.type
_entity.pdbx_description
1 polymer ?
#
loop_
_entity_poly.entity_id
_entity_poly.type
_entity_poly.pdbx_seq_one_letter_code
_entity_poly.pdbx_strand_id
1 'polypeptide(L)'
;MNASNILILIVGYFILLFAISYMTGKNDSNSIFFSAGKNAPWYIVAFGMVGASLSGVTFISVPGWIESSQFSYLQVVFGYFFGYLIVSQVLLPVYYKLNLTSIYEYLNFRFGTVAHKTGAFYFFISRLLGASFRLFLVSIVLQQFVFDQWNIPFPV
;
A
#
# COMPACT_ATOMS: atom_id res chain seq x y z
N MET A 1 -3.69 -3.77 26.91
CA MET A 1 -2.81 -4.88 26.45
C MET A 1 -1.42 -4.66 27.04
N ASN A 2 -0.73 -5.74 27.44
CA ASN A 2 0.67 -5.66 27.87
C ASN A 2 1.58 -5.51 26.62
N ALA A 3 2.61 -4.67 26.70
CA ALA A 3 3.63 -4.48 25.66
C ALA A 3 4.15 -5.80 25.08
N SER A 4 4.36 -6.80 25.94
CA SER A 4 4.84 -8.12 25.54
C SER A 4 3.89 -8.82 24.57
N ASN A 5 2.57 -8.70 24.78
CA ASN A 5 1.57 -9.33 23.90
C ASN A 5 1.56 -8.66 22.52
N ILE A 6 1.77 -7.35 22.45
CA ILE A 6 1.86 -6.60 21.18
C ILE A 6 3.06 -7.11 20.38
N LEU A 7 4.22 -7.21 21.02
CA LEU A 7 5.44 -7.66 20.36
C LEU A 7 5.35 -9.11 19.90
N ILE A 8 4.80 -10.01 20.72
CA ILE A 8 4.56 -11.41 20.33
C ILE A 8 3.64 -11.48 19.11
N LEU A 9 2.58 -10.68 19.06
CA LEU A 9 1.69 -10.61 17.90
C LEU A 9 2.41 -10.14 16.64
N ILE A 10 3.21 -9.08 16.74
CA ILE A 10 3.98 -8.54 15.62
C ILE A 10 4.99 -9.57 15.11
N VAL A 11 5.80 -10.14 16.01
CA VAL A 11 6.82 -11.14 15.66
C VAL A 11 6.16 -12.39 15.05
N GLY A 12 5.09 -12.90 15.66
CA GLY A 12 4.35 -14.04 15.15
C GLY A 12 3.76 -13.79 13.76
N TYR A 13 3.22 -12.59 13.52
CA TYR A 13 2.72 -12.18 12.22
C TYR A 13 3.83 -12.14 11.16
N PHE A 14 4.99 -11.56 11.46
CA PHE A 14 6.12 -11.54 10.52
C PHE A 14 6.69 -12.94 10.26
N ILE A 15 6.78 -13.81 11.27
CA ILE A 15 7.17 -15.21 11.08
C ILE A 15 6.22 -15.91 10.12
N LEU A 16 4.90 -15.74 10.30
CA LEU A 16 3.89 -16.31 9.41
C LEU A 16 4.05 -15.81 7.98
N LEU A 17 4.25 -14.49 7.79
CA LEU A 17 4.47 -13.92 6.46
C LEU A 17 5.76 -14.45 5.81
N PHE A 18 6.87 -14.54 6.54
CA PHE A 18 8.11 -15.08 6.03
C PHE A 18 8.00 -16.58 5.69
N ALA A 19 7.29 -17.36 6.51
CA ALA A 19 7.03 -18.76 6.23
C ALA A 19 6.22 -18.93 4.93
N ILE A 20 5.14 -18.17 4.76
CA ILE A 20 4.34 -18.17 3.52
C ILE A 20 5.20 -17.75 2.32
N SER A 21 5.99 -16.67 2.47
CA SER A 21 6.86 -16.17 1.41
C SER A 21 7.92 -17.20 1.00
N TYR A 22 8.52 -17.90 1.96
CA TYR A 22 9.53 -18.93 1.69
C TYR A 22 8.92 -20.14 0.96
N MET A 23 7.72 -20.57 1.36
CA MET A 23 7.04 -21.71 0.73
C MET A 23 6.54 -21.39 -0.70
N THR A 24 6.25 -20.12 -0.98
CA THR A 24 5.65 -19.68 -2.26
C THR A 24 6.65 -19.02 -3.22
N GLY A 25 7.79 -18.53 -2.74
CA GLY A 25 8.82 -17.82 -3.51
C GLY A 25 9.69 -18.72 -4.37
N LYS A 26 9.13 -19.37 -5.40
CA LYS A 26 9.84 -20.35 -6.24
C LYS A 26 10.44 -19.79 -7.55
N ASN A 27 9.99 -18.64 -8.04
CA ASN A 27 10.45 -18.04 -9.30
C ASN A 27 10.46 -16.51 -9.17
N ASP A 28 11.60 -15.88 -9.47
CA ASP A 28 11.89 -14.46 -9.26
C ASP A 28 12.06 -13.66 -10.56
N SER A 29 11.75 -14.27 -11.72
CA SER A 29 11.78 -13.53 -12.99
C SER A 29 10.87 -12.31 -12.97
N ASN A 30 11.27 -11.24 -13.66
CA ASN A 30 10.54 -9.95 -13.67
C ASN A 30 9.06 -10.09 -14.04
N SER A 31 8.71 -10.97 -14.98
CA SER A 31 7.31 -11.18 -15.40
C SER A 31 6.45 -11.85 -14.33
N ILE A 32 7.04 -12.73 -13.52
CA ILE A 32 6.39 -13.34 -12.36
C ILE A 32 6.32 -12.35 -11.21
N PHE A 33 7.42 -11.64 -10.92
CA PHE A 33 7.49 -10.69 -9.83
C PHE A 33 6.52 -9.50 -9.99
N PHE A 34 6.49 -8.87 -11.17
CA PHE A 34 5.67 -7.66 -11.39
C PHE A 34 4.24 -7.94 -11.85
N SER A 35 3.99 -9.08 -12.52
CA SER A 35 2.68 -9.32 -13.14
C SER A 35 2.08 -10.69 -12.82
N ALA A 36 2.75 -11.52 -12.00
CA ALA A 36 2.34 -12.90 -11.73
C ALA A 36 2.04 -13.71 -13.00
N GLY A 37 2.77 -13.43 -14.09
CA GLY A 37 2.52 -14.01 -15.40
C GLY A 37 1.12 -13.75 -15.97
N LYS A 38 0.39 -12.74 -15.45
CA LYS A 38 -1.01 -12.42 -15.75
C LYS A 38 -2.01 -13.56 -15.51
N ASN A 39 -1.66 -14.49 -14.64
CA ASN A 39 -2.47 -15.67 -14.32
C ASN A 39 -3.02 -15.63 -12.89
N ALA A 40 -2.95 -14.49 -12.21
CA ALA A 40 -3.49 -14.33 -10.86
C ALA A 40 -5.03 -14.38 -10.87
N PRO A 41 -5.66 -15.25 -10.06
CA PRO A 41 -7.12 -15.27 -9.91
C PRO A 41 -7.65 -13.91 -9.45
N TRP A 42 -8.74 -13.44 -10.08
CA TRP A 42 -9.26 -12.09 -9.85
C TRP A 42 -9.60 -11.79 -8.39
N TYR A 43 -10.08 -12.78 -7.63
CA TYR A 43 -10.45 -12.60 -6.23
C TYR A 43 -9.22 -12.43 -5.32
N ILE A 44 -8.09 -13.07 -5.66
CA ILE A 44 -6.80 -12.86 -4.96
C ILE A 44 -6.30 -11.45 -5.23
N VAL A 45 -6.38 -11.01 -6.48
CA VAL A 45 -6.03 -9.63 -6.87
C VAL A 45 -6.91 -8.63 -6.13
N ALA A 46 -8.23 -8.86 -6.07
CA ALA A 46 -9.17 -7.98 -5.36
C ALA A 46 -8.83 -7.87 -3.87
N PHE A 47 -8.58 -9.00 -3.19
CA PHE A 47 -8.19 -9.00 -1.78
C PHE A 47 -6.87 -8.25 -1.55
N GLY A 48 -5.87 -8.51 -2.40
CA GLY A 48 -4.59 -7.80 -2.34
C GLY A 48 -4.73 -6.30 -2.59
N MET A 49 -5.59 -5.88 -3.52
CA MET A 49 -5.86 -4.47 -3.83
C MET A 49 -6.51 -3.73 -2.65
N VAL A 50 -7.44 -4.37 -1.94
CA VAL A 50 -8.03 -3.79 -0.71
C VAL A 50 -6.96 -3.63 0.36
N GLY A 51 -6.14 -4.68 0.58
CA GLY A 51 -5.03 -4.63 1.53
C GLY A 51 -3.98 -3.56 1.20
N ALA A 52 -3.65 -3.38 -0.07
CA ALA A 52 -2.67 -2.38 -0.51
C ALA A 52 -3.20 -0.93 -0.44
N SER A 53 -4.52 -0.74 -0.58
CA SER A 53 -5.17 0.58 -0.51
C SER A 53 -5.31 1.10 0.91
N LEU A 54 -5.42 0.20 1.89
CA LEU A 54 -5.57 0.53 3.30
C LEU A 54 -4.22 0.57 4.01
N SER A 55 -4.11 1.36 5.08
CA SER A 55 -2.89 1.45 5.89
C SER A 55 -3.20 1.81 7.34
N GLY A 56 -2.20 1.67 8.22
CA GLY A 56 -2.30 2.11 9.61
C GLY A 56 -2.71 3.58 9.76
N VAL A 57 -2.29 4.44 8.82
CA VAL A 57 -2.73 5.85 8.75
C VAL A 57 -4.25 5.92 8.61
N THR A 58 -4.86 5.15 7.72
CA THR A 58 -6.32 5.14 7.54
C THR A 58 -7.04 4.65 8.79
N PHE A 59 -6.56 3.55 9.40
CA PHE A 59 -7.18 2.95 10.57
C PHE A 59 -7.13 3.83 11.82
N ILE A 60 -6.09 4.65 11.99
CA ILE A 60 -5.96 5.55 13.14
C ILE A 60 -6.60 6.91 12.84
N SER A 61 -6.27 7.50 11.68
CA SER A 61 -6.63 8.89 11.40
C SER A 61 -8.10 9.08 11.04
N VAL A 62 -8.73 8.16 10.30
CA VAL A 62 -10.14 8.35 9.89
C VAL A 62 -11.08 8.33 11.10
N PRO A 63 -11.03 7.33 12.01
CA PRO A 63 -11.85 7.36 13.21
C PRO A 63 -11.55 8.56 14.12
N GLY A 64 -10.27 8.92 14.26
CA GLY A 64 -9.85 10.09 15.04
C GLY A 64 -10.37 11.43 14.50
N TRP A 65 -10.82 11.48 13.24
CA TRP A 65 -11.32 12.70 12.61
C TRP A 65 -12.86 12.81 12.63
N ILE A 66 -13.58 11.74 12.99
CA ILE A 66 -15.05 11.71 12.97
C ILE A 66 -15.65 12.72 13.97
N GLU A 67 -15.03 12.95 15.13
CA GLU A 67 -15.57 13.86 16.14
C GLU A 67 -15.77 15.27 15.57
N SER A 68 -14.76 15.83 14.91
CA SER A 68 -14.79 17.18 14.35
C SER A 68 -15.43 17.27 12.96
N SER A 69 -15.43 16.18 12.19
CA SER A 69 -15.76 16.22 10.75
C SER A 69 -16.84 15.22 10.33
N GLN A 70 -17.41 14.49 11.28
CA GLN A 70 -18.52 13.55 11.10
C GLN A 70 -18.20 12.57 9.96
N PHE A 71 -19.13 12.37 9.04
CA PHE A 71 -18.98 11.48 7.89
C PHE A 71 -18.42 12.17 6.63
N SER A 72 -17.75 13.31 6.74
CA SER A 72 -17.19 14.02 5.58
C SER A 72 -16.25 13.13 4.74
N TYR A 73 -15.52 12.22 5.39
CA TYR A 73 -14.64 11.26 4.72
C TYR A 73 -15.37 10.31 3.76
N LEU A 74 -16.68 10.06 3.93
CA LEU A 74 -17.46 9.25 2.99
C LEU A 74 -17.46 9.83 1.57
N GLN A 75 -17.32 11.15 1.41
CA GLN A 75 -17.19 11.77 0.09
C GLN A 75 -15.97 11.23 -0.66
N VAL A 76 -14.84 11.05 0.05
CA VAL A 76 -13.62 10.46 -0.50
C VAL A 76 -13.84 9.00 -0.86
N VAL A 77 -14.53 8.25 0.00
CA VAL A 77 -14.87 6.83 -0.26
C VAL A 77 -15.72 6.67 -1.52
N PHE A 78 -16.76 7.49 -1.69
CA PHE A 78 -17.56 7.51 -2.93
C PHE A 78 -16.71 7.92 -4.14
N GLY A 79 -15.80 8.90 -3.97
CA GLY A 79 -14.83 9.27 -4.99
C GLY A 79 -13.96 8.09 -5.45
N TYR A 80 -13.47 7.26 -4.51
CA TYR A 80 -12.74 6.04 -4.85
C TYR A 80 -13.57 5.03 -5.62
N PHE A 81 -14.84 4.85 -5.25
CA PHE A 81 -15.75 3.95 -5.97
C PHE A 81 -15.88 4.34 -7.45
N PHE A 82 -16.21 5.60 -7.74
CA PHE A 82 -16.31 6.08 -9.12
C PHE A 82 -14.95 6.09 -9.84
N GLY A 83 -13.87 6.43 -9.12
CA GLY A 83 -12.51 6.33 -9.65
C GLY A 83 -12.16 4.93 -10.11
N TYR A 84 -12.52 3.89 -9.35
CA TYR A 84 -12.29 2.50 -9.72
C TYR A 84 -13.14 2.05 -10.91
N LEU A 85 -14.35 2.59 -11.10
CA LEU A 85 -15.11 2.37 -12.32
C LEU A 85 -14.35 2.90 -13.54
N ILE A 86 -13.79 4.11 -13.48
CA ILE A 86 -12.99 4.67 -14.57
C ILE A 86 -11.72 3.84 -14.80
N VAL A 87 -11.00 3.50 -13.74
CA VAL A 87 -9.78 2.67 -13.84
C VAL A 87 -10.10 1.33 -14.50
N SER A 88 -11.16 0.65 -14.07
CA SER A 88 -11.52 -0.67 -14.58
C SER A 88 -12.04 -0.66 -16.01
N GLN A 89 -12.86 0.33 -16.39
CA GLN A 89 -13.51 0.38 -17.70
C GLN A 89 -12.67 1.08 -18.76
N VAL A 90 -11.76 1.98 -18.38
CA VAL A 90 -11.00 2.81 -19.34
C VAL A 90 -9.51 2.50 -19.29
N LEU A 91 -8.89 2.55 -18.10
CA LEU A 91 -7.43 2.48 -17.98
C LEU A 91 -6.90 1.05 -18.10
N LEU A 92 -7.51 0.09 -17.40
CA LEU A 92 -7.08 -1.31 -17.45
C LEU A 92 -7.11 -1.90 -18.87
N PRO A 93 -8.18 -1.71 -19.69
CA PRO A 93 -8.17 -2.22 -21.06
C PRO A 93 -6.99 -1.70 -21.89
N VAL A 94 -6.60 -0.44 -21.72
CA VAL A 94 -5.45 0.17 -22.40
C VAL A 94 -4.14 -0.47 -21.94
N TYR A 95 -3.93 -0.60 -20.62
CA TYR A 95 -2.69 -1.15 -20.07
C TYR A 95 -2.50 -2.62 -20.43
N TYR A 96 -3.57 -3.41 -20.42
CA TYR A 96 -3.54 -4.81 -20.84
C TYR A 96 -3.25 -4.95 -22.34
N LYS A 97 -3.88 -4.12 -23.18
CA LYS A 97 -3.65 -4.11 -24.64
C LYS A 97 -2.20 -3.78 -25.00
N LEU A 98 -1.61 -2.81 -24.30
CA LEU A 98 -0.22 -2.38 -24.51
C LEU A 98 0.80 -3.27 -23.79
N ASN A 99 0.35 -4.28 -23.03
CA ASN A 99 1.21 -5.19 -22.28
C ASN A 99 2.21 -4.47 -21.36
N LEU A 100 1.76 -3.42 -20.68
CA LEU A 100 2.63 -2.60 -19.83
C LEU A 100 2.92 -3.26 -18.49
N THR A 101 4.16 -3.14 -18.01
CA THR A 101 4.52 -3.56 -16.65
C THR A 101 4.28 -2.41 -15.67
N SER A 102 4.58 -1.18 -16.09
CA SER A 102 4.33 0.04 -15.32
C SER A 102 3.32 0.93 -16.02
N ILE A 103 2.38 1.51 -15.26
CA ILE A 103 1.41 2.49 -15.81
C ILE A 103 2.10 3.73 -16.41
N TYR A 104 3.33 4.05 -15.97
CA TYR A 104 4.08 5.19 -16.47
C TYR A 104 4.71 4.94 -17.85
N GLU A 105 4.83 3.67 -18.28
CA GLU A 105 5.24 3.34 -19.65
C GLU A 105 4.20 3.84 -20.67
N TYR A 106 2.93 3.95 -20.28
CA TYR A 106 1.90 4.56 -21.11
C TYR A 106 2.25 6.01 -21.49
N LEU A 107 2.89 6.76 -20.59
CA LEU A 107 3.33 8.12 -20.86
C LEU A 107 4.44 8.15 -21.92
N ASN A 108 5.29 7.13 -21.97
CA ASN A 108 6.29 7.00 -23.03
C ASN A 108 5.63 6.82 -24.39
N PHE A 109 4.65 5.92 -24.47
CA PHE A 109 3.89 5.67 -25.70
C PHE A 109 3.13 6.92 -26.16
N ARG A 110 2.50 7.65 -25.23
CA ARG A 110 1.61 8.75 -25.57
C ARG A 110 2.30 10.12 -25.73
N PHE A 111 3.36 10.36 -24.97
CA PHE A 111 3.98 11.69 -24.81
C PHE A 111 5.52 11.67 -24.87
N GLY A 112 6.14 10.49 -24.99
CA GLY A 112 7.58 10.33 -25.09
C GLY A 112 8.32 10.20 -23.76
N THR A 113 9.64 10.06 -23.85
CA THR A 113 10.50 9.63 -22.73
C THR A 113 10.58 10.63 -21.58
N VAL A 114 10.47 11.93 -21.87
CA VAL A 114 10.47 12.97 -20.83
C VAL A 114 9.26 12.79 -19.91
N ALA A 115 8.06 12.63 -20.49
CA ALA A 115 6.85 12.42 -19.71
C ALA A 115 6.90 11.14 -18.88
N HIS A 116 7.43 10.04 -19.45
CA HIS A 116 7.65 8.79 -18.71
C HIS A 116 8.56 8.99 -17.50
N LYS A 117 9.75 9.55 -17.71
CA LYS A 117 10.73 9.75 -16.62
C LYS A 117 10.19 10.68 -15.53
N THR A 118 9.51 11.76 -15.92
CA THR A 118 8.89 12.69 -14.97
C THR A 118 7.79 12.02 -14.16
N GLY A 119 6.89 11.26 -14.81
CA GLY A 119 5.81 10.53 -14.13
C GLY A 119 6.35 9.49 -13.14
N ALA A 120 7.34 8.69 -13.58
CA ALA A 120 8.00 7.70 -12.72
C ALA A 120 8.75 8.36 -11.54
N PHE A 121 9.43 9.49 -11.78
CA PHE A 121 10.12 10.24 -10.72
C PHE A 121 9.14 10.73 -9.63
N TYR A 122 8.06 11.41 -10.00
CA TYR A 122 7.07 11.88 -9.03
C TYR A 122 6.36 10.73 -8.33
N PHE A 123 6.16 9.59 -8.99
CA PHE A 123 5.68 8.38 -8.34
C PHE A 123 6.59 7.95 -7.21
N PHE A 124 7.91 7.82 -7.47
CA PHE A 124 8.87 7.43 -6.45
C PHE A 124 8.89 8.41 -5.27
N ILE A 125 8.87 9.72 -5.54
CA ILE A 125 8.77 10.74 -4.48
C ILE A 125 7.50 10.55 -3.64
N SER A 126 6.34 10.36 -4.29
CA SER A 126 5.07 10.14 -3.59
C SER A 126 5.09 8.88 -2.73
N ARG A 127 5.71 7.80 -3.21
CA ARG A 127 5.82 6.52 -2.49
C ARG A 127 6.79 6.61 -1.33
N LEU A 128 7.93 7.28 -1.52
CA LEU A 128 8.91 7.52 -0.47
C LEU A 128 8.29 8.31 0.67
N LEU A 129 7.66 9.45 0.37
CA LEU A 129 6.99 10.27 1.39
C LEU A 129 5.91 9.48 2.12
N GLY A 130 5.04 8.78 1.38
CA GLY A 130 3.98 7.95 1.98
C GLY A 130 4.52 6.83 2.86
N ALA A 131 5.62 6.17 2.47
CA ALA A 131 6.27 5.14 3.27
C ALA A 131 6.88 5.73 4.56
N SER A 132 7.57 6.86 4.47
CA SER A 132 8.17 7.55 5.62
C SER A 132 7.11 7.94 6.66
N PHE A 133 5.99 8.52 6.24
CA PHE A 133 4.90 8.88 7.17
C PHE A 133 4.27 7.66 7.84
N ARG A 134 4.11 6.54 7.11
CA ARG A 134 3.61 5.28 7.69
C ARG A 134 4.56 4.72 8.74
N LEU A 135 5.87 4.73 8.46
CA LEU A 135 6.89 4.29 9.41
C LEU A 135 6.91 5.18 10.66
N PHE A 136 6.82 6.49 10.49
CA PHE A 136 6.74 7.44 11.61
C PHE A 136 5.50 7.23 12.48
N LEU A 137 4.34 6.98 11.87
CA LEU A 137 3.13 6.66 12.62
C LEU A 137 3.27 5.34 13.40
N VAL A 138 3.87 4.31 12.79
CA VAL A 138 4.15 3.04 13.48
C VAL A 138 5.09 3.26 14.67
N SER A 139 6.13 4.09 14.53
CA SER A 139 7.06 4.36 15.63
C SER A 139 6.40 5.08 16.80
N ILE A 140 5.51 6.05 16.53
CA ILE A 140 4.73 6.72 17.58
C ILE A 140 3.83 5.74 18.31
N VAL A 141 3.12 4.87 17.57
CA VAL A 141 2.25 3.85 18.16
C VAL A 141 3.03 2.88 19.03
N LEU A 142 4.20 2.41 18.57
CA LEU A 142 5.07 1.55 19.37
C LEU A 142 5.62 2.27 20.59
N GLN A 143 5.97 3.56 20.47
CA GLN A 143 6.40 4.35 21.63
C GLN A 143 5.32 4.35 22.71
N GLN A 144 4.11 4.78 22.34
CA GLN A 144 3.00 4.96 23.27
C GLN A 144 2.56 3.66 23.96
N PHE A 145 2.54 2.54 23.22
CA PHE A 145 1.94 1.30 23.72
C PHE A 145 2.95 0.24 24.16
N VAL A 146 4.23 0.38 23.81
CA VAL A 146 5.28 -0.59 24.14
C VAL A 146 6.41 0.08 24.92
N PHE A 147 7.10 1.06 24.33
CA PHE A 147 8.35 1.58 24.88
C PHE A 147 8.15 2.44 26.13
N ASP A 148 7.04 3.18 26.24
CA ASP A 148 6.68 3.93 27.44
C ASP A 148 6.51 2.99 28.66
N GLN A 149 5.93 1.79 28.47
CA GLN A 149 5.82 0.80 29.55
C GLN A 149 7.18 0.26 30.00
N TRP A 150 8.19 0.33 29.14
CA TRP A 150 9.55 -0.14 29.40
C TRP A 150 10.51 0.99 29.78
N ASN A 151 10.02 2.24 29.88
CA ASN A 151 10.82 3.44 30.13
C ASN A 151 11.94 3.64 29.10
N ILE A 152 11.71 3.24 27.84
CA ILE A 152 12.63 3.49 26.73
C ILE A 152 12.19 4.78 26.03
N PRO A 153 13.01 5.85 26.04
CA PRO A 153 12.62 7.12 25.45
C PRO A 153 12.70 7.10 23.92
N PHE A 154 11.79 7.81 23.26
CA PHE A 154 11.95 8.17 21.85
C PHE A 154 12.90 9.38 21.76
N PRO A 155 14.10 9.25 21.20
CA PRO A 155 14.98 10.39 21.01
C PRO A 155 14.32 11.32 19.98
N VAL A 156 13.91 12.50 20.46
CA VAL A 156 13.44 13.61 19.60
C VAL A 156 14.64 14.38 19.07
#